data_AF-A0A930FFA0-F1
#
_entry.id   AF-A0A930FFA0-F1
#
_cell.length_a   1.000
_cell.length_b   1.000
_cell.length_c   1.000
_cell.angle_alpha   90.00
_cell.angle_beta   90.00
_cell.angle_gamma   90.00
#
_symmetry.space_group_name_H-M   'P 1'
#
loop_
_entity.id
_entity.type
_entity.pdbx_description
1 polymer ?
#
loop_
_entity_poly.entity_id
_entity_poly.type
_entity_poly.pdbx_seq_one_letter_code
_entity_poly.pdbx_strand_id
1 'polypeptide(L)'
;MKSKNKFEEKLGEDFLVEKWKPVIIDGEISHFSISSFGNISGKYDQLLKPYKLTPHKPKSYLCIKLKYRGNKYHYLLHRLVAETFIPNPENKPMVNHIDGNKLNNHFMNLEWVTGKENMQHAAKNNLLKPRYGETSPFAKHTNEQIHEVCKLLELGTHTIGEISHMTGVKYKTIRGIVFSGKWKMISDQYDIKSPIMMTKRNPVTEREEDIIHKHFISGDTDVKNIISDLGWDQTILNKQVVRYRLRKYKASTTIPSGSTV
;
A
#
# COMPACT_ATOMS: atom_id res chain seq x y z
N MET A 1 2.86 32.52 -37.87
CA MET A 1 2.67 33.38 -36.69
C MET A 1 1.45 32.89 -35.93
N LYS A 2 1.62 32.11 -34.85
CA LYS A 2 0.54 31.75 -33.94
C LYS A 2 0.37 32.92 -32.97
N SER A 3 -0.82 33.50 -32.90
CA SER A 3 -1.13 34.58 -31.96
C SER A 3 -0.87 34.09 -30.54
N LYS A 4 0.14 34.65 -29.87
CA LYS A 4 0.27 34.53 -28.42
C LYS A 4 -0.98 35.10 -27.78
N ASN A 5 -1.53 34.36 -26.84
CA ASN A 5 -2.74 34.71 -26.12
C ASN A 5 -2.46 35.99 -25.32
N LYS A 6 -3.24 37.05 -25.52
CA LYS A 6 -3.07 38.38 -24.86
C LYS A 6 -3.16 38.30 -23.31
N PHE A 7 -3.57 37.14 -22.79
CA PHE A 7 -3.61 36.79 -21.37
C PHE A 7 -2.26 36.27 -20.83
N GLU A 8 -1.44 35.62 -21.66
CA GLU A 8 -0.13 35.07 -21.27
C GLU A 8 0.98 36.14 -21.25
N GLU A 9 0.87 37.19 -22.07
CA GLU A 9 1.84 38.31 -22.07
C GLU A 9 1.68 39.28 -20.89
N LYS A 10 0.55 39.25 -20.18
CA LYS A 10 0.29 40.11 -19.00
C LYS A 10 0.59 39.44 -17.65
N LEU A 11 1.01 38.18 -17.67
CA LEU A 11 1.54 37.44 -16.51
C LEU A 11 3.06 37.63 -16.33
N GLY A 12 3.65 38.58 -17.05
CA GLY A 12 5.09 38.84 -17.12
C GLY A 12 5.65 39.57 -15.91
N GLU A 13 6.80 39.08 -15.45
CA GLU A 13 7.79 39.71 -14.54
C GLU A 13 7.41 39.95 -13.08
N ASP A 14 6.21 40.43 -12.74
CA ASP A 14 5.87 40.85 -11.36
C ASP A 14 5.76 39.66 -10.36
N PHE A 15 5.71 38.43 -10.86
CA PHE A 15 5.69 37.21 -10.05
C PHE A 15 7.09 36.60 -9.80
N LEU A 16 8.10 37.03 -10.56
CA LEU A 16 9.50 36.61 -10.36
C LEU A 16 10.23 37.52 -9.37
N VAL A 17 9.69 38.70 -9.09
CA VAL A 17 10.24 39.65 -8.12
C VAL A 17 9.95 39.15 -6.71
N GLU A 18 11.01 39.10 -5.89
CA GLU A 18 10.89 38.76 -4.48
C GLU A 18 10.17 39.87 -3.72
N LYS A 19 8.96 39.58 -3.25
CA LYS A 19 8.11 40.53 -2.51
C LYS A 19 8.29 40.28 -1.02
N TRP A 20 8.58 41.32 -0.25
CA TRP A 20 8.76 41.25 1.19
C TRP A 20 7.56 41.83 1.93
N LYS A 21 7.11 41.15 2.98
CA LYS A 21 6.04 41.61 3.87
C LYS A 21 6.44 41.42 5.33
N PRO A 22 5.97 42.29 6.24
CA PRO A 22 6.22 42.12 7.65
C PRO A 22 5.58 40.84 8.17
N VAL A 23 6.27 40.15 9.08
CA VAL A 23 5.71 39.03 9.84
C VAL A 23 4.90 39.61 11.00
N ILE A 24 3.64 39.19 11.11
CA ILE A 24 2.76 39.57 12.22
C ILE A 24 2.93 38.53 13.35
N ILE A 25 3.24 38.98 14.56
CA ILE A 25 3.40 38.13 15.76
C ILE A 25 2.54 38.73 16.87
N ASP A 26 1.70 37.92 17.51
CA ASP A 26 0.76 38.34 18.55
C ASP A 26 -0.16 39.51 18.12
N GLY A 27 -0.55 39.54 16.84
CA GLY A 27 -1.41 40.58 16.28
C GLY A 27 -0.68 41.89 15.94
N GLU A 28 0.63 41.97 16.14
CA GLU A 28 1.42 43.17 15.89
C GLU A 28 2.44 42.98 14.76
N ILE A 29 2.76 44.07 14.06
CA ILE A 29 3.85 44.11 13.08
C ILE A 29 5.18 43.92 13.83
N SER A 30 5.90 42.84 13.51
CA SER A 30 7.21 42.58 14.09
C SER A 30 8.33 43.26 13.28
N HIS A 31 9.56 43.15 13.78
CA HIS A 31 10.77 43.59 13.07
C HIS A 31 11.31 42.52 12.10
N PHE A 32 10.57 41.43 11.89
CA PHE A 32 10.90 40.41 10.91
C PHE A 32 10.08 40.61 9.64
N SER A 33 10.67 40.29 8.50
CA SER A 33 9.97 40.26 7.21
C SER A 33 10.16 38.90 6.56
N ILE A 34 9.14 38.44 5.84
CA ILE A 34 9.19 37.22 5.05
C ILE A 34 9.00 37.56 3.58
N SER A 35 9.76 36.88 2.73
CA SER A 35 9.68 37.04 1.29
C SER A 35 8.73 36.05 0.63
N SER A 36 8.30 36.34 -0.59
CA SER A 36 7.50 35.45 -1.44
C SER A 36 8.20 34.12 -1.77
N PHE A 37 9.53 34.04 -1.61
CA PHE A 37 10.34 32.84 -1.76
C PHE A 37 10.57 32.08 -0.45
N GLY A 38 10.10 32.63 0.68
CA GLY A 38 10.31 32.07 2.01
C GLY A 38 11.65 32.44 2.63
N ASN A 39 12.34 33.47 2.15
CA ASN A 39 13.47 34.04 2.88
C ASN A 39 12.95 34.88 4.05
N ILE A 40 13.72 34.94 5.14
CA ILE A 40 13.33 35.70 6.33
C ILE A 40 14.44 36.68 6.67
N SER A 41 14.05 37.93 6.83
CA SER A 41 14.89 39.04 7.27
C SER A 41 14.61 39.36 8.74
N GLY A 42 15.65 39.61 9.51
CA GLY A 42 15.58 40.05 10.91
C GLY A 42 15.92 41.52 11.10
N LYS A 43 16.39 41.88 12.30
CA LYS A 43 16.89 43.24 12.56
C LYS A 43 18.02 43.59 11.59
N TYR A 44 18.05 44.84 11.12
CA TYR A 44 19.09 45.36 10.23
C TYR A 44 19.26 44.56 8.93
N ASP A 45 18.16 44.03 8.39
CA ASP A 45 18.10 43.29 7.13
C ASP A 45 18.95 42.01 7.07
N GLN A 46 19.30 41.44 8.23
CA GLN A 46 20.05 40.19 8.29
C GLN A 46 19.19 39.01 7.81
N LEU A 47 19.68 38.25 6.84
CA LEU A 47 19.03 37.01 6.39
C LEU A 47 19.17 35.91 7.46
N LEU A 48 18.03 35.43 7.95
CA LEU A 48 17.97 34.34 8.90
C LEU A 48 18.02 33.00 8.18
N LYS A 49 18.74 32.04 8.76
CA LYS A 49 18.88 30.69 8.19
C LYS A 49 17.78 29.75 8.72
N PRO A 50 16.90 29.22 7.85
CA PRO A 50 15.96 28.17 8.24
C PRO A 50 16.69 26.86 8.57
N TYR A 51 16.03 25.98 9.32
CA TYR A 51 16.51 24.64 9.61
C TYR A 51 15.47 23.59 9.22
N LYS A 52 15.90 22.33 9.00
CA LYS A 52 14.98 21.23 8.71
C LYS A 52 14.29 20.75 9.98
N LEU A 53 12.96 20.60 9.94
CA LEU A 53 12.17 20.01 11.04
C LEU A 53 12.68 18.63 11.46
N THR A 54 13.04 17.78 10.50
CA THR A 54 13.68 16.49 10.70
C THR A 54 15.03 16.48 9.97
N PRO A 55 16.15 16.81 10.66
CA PRO A 55 17.45 17.04 10.04
C PRO A 55 17.95 15.89 9.15
N HIS A 56 17.76 14.65 9.60
CA HIS A 56 18.21 13.45 8.88
C HIS A 56 17.36 13.10 7.65
N LYS A 57 16.21 13.75 7.44
CA LYS A 57 15.36 13.51 6.27
C LYS A 57 15.65 14.56 5.20
N PRO A 58 16.09 14.17 3.98
CA PRO A 58 16.47 15.14 2.95
C PRO A 58 15.29 16.06 2.56
N LYS A 59 14.09 15.49 2.43
CA LYS A 59 12.84 16.16 2.06
C LYS A 59 11.98 16.54 3.29
N SER A 60 12.59 17.11 4.32
CA SER A 60 11.86 17.62 5.49
C SER A 60 11.38 19.06 5.25
N TYR A 61 10.28 19.45 5.88
CA TYR A 61 9.87 20.85 5.96
C TYR A 61 10.96 21.73 6.58
N LEU A 62 11.07 22.96 6.09
CA LEU A 62 11.88 24.01 6.70
C LEU A 62 11.09 24.73 7.80
N CYS A 63 11.81 25.08 8.86
CA CYS A 63 11.32 25.81 10.01
C CYS A 63 12.21 27.01 10.31
N ILE A 64 11.65 28.00 10.98
CA ILE A 64 12.38 29.14 11.54
C ILE A 64 12.03 29.32 13.03
N LYS A 65 13.02 29.75 13.80
CA LYS A 65 12.85 30.19 15.19
C LYS A 65 12.97 31.71 15.23
N LEU A 66 11.92 32.39 15.67
CA LEU A 66 11.91 33.84 15.84
C LEU A 66 11.84 34.18 17.32
N LYS A 67 12.62 35.17 17.76
CA LYS A 67 12.56 35.70 19.13
C LYS A 67 11.97 37.09 19.09
N TYR A 68 10.80 37.27 19.68
CA TYR A 68 10.08 38.54 19.70
C TYR A 68 9.60 38.82 21.12
N ARG A 69 9.88 40.04 21.64
CA ARG A 69 9.51 40.49 23.00
C ARG A 69 9.81 39.47 24.13
N GLY A 70 10.96 38.79 24.05
CA GLY A 70 11.39 37.80 25.03
C GLY A 70 10.87 36.37 24.77
N ASN A 71 9.79 36.22 24.00
CA ASN A 71 9.20 34.93 23.64
C ASN A 71 9.86 34.30 22.41
N LYS A 72 9.75 32.96 22.29
CA LYS A 72 10.26 32.17 21.17
C LYS A 72 9.10 31.59 20.37
N TYR A 73 9.11 31.79 19.06
CA TYR A 73 8.10 31.30 18.14
C TYR A 73 8.74 30.34 17.14
N HIS A 74 8.02 29.26 16.83
CA HIS A 74 8.46 28.23 15.90
C HIS A 74 7.47 28.18 14.73
N TYR A 75 7.93 28.56 13.54
CA TYR A 75 7.10 28.57 12.34
C TYR A 75 7.57 27.51 11.35
N LEU A 76 6.60 26.85 10.71
CA LEU A 76 6.83 26.15 9.44
C LEU A 76 6.90 27.17 8.32
N LEU A 77 7.95 27.12 7.53
CA LEU A 77 8.26 28.19 6.58
C LEU A 77 7.18 28.35 5.50
N HIS A 78 6.79 27.25 4.85
CA HIS A 78 5.70 27.23 3.88
C HIS A 78 4.38 27.79 4.44
N ARG A 79 4.07 27.51 5.71
CA ARG A 79 2.83 28.01 6.32
C ARG A 79 2.88 29.50 6.56
N LEU A 80 4.02 30.01 7.05
CA LEU A 80 4.23 31.43 7.24
C LEU A 80 4.17 32.21 5.91
N VAL A 81 4.73 31.64 4.83
CA VAL A 81 4.56 32.21 3.47
C VAL A 81 3.10 32.20 3.06
N ALA A 82 2.41 31.07 3.16
CA ALA A 82 1.01 30.96 2.74
C ALA A 82 0.09 31.93 3.51
N GLU A 83 0.24 32.04 4.83
CA GLU A 83 -0.50 32.99 5.67
C GLU A 83 -0.25 34.47 5.27
N THR A 84 0.91 34.77 4.69
CA THR A 84 1.32 36.14 4.33
C THR A 84 0.95 36.54 2.90
N PHE A 85 0.95 35.59 1.96
CA PHE A 85 0.81 35.85 0.53
C PHE A 85 -0.44 35.24 -0.11
N ILE A 86 -1.12 34.30 0.54
CA ILE A 86 -2.20 33.51 -0.05
C ILE A 86 -3.47 33.63 0.80
N PRO A 87 -4.52 34.31 0.30
CA PRO A 87 -5.82 34.35 0.97
C PRO A 87 -6.35 32.93 1.23
N ASN A 88 -6.97 32.73 2.39
CA ASN A 88 -7.62 31.46 2.77
C ASN A 88 -9.11 31.68 3.10
N PRO A 89 -9.94 32.10 2.12
CA PRO A 89 -11.35 32.43 2.37
C PRO A 89 -12.17 31.23 2.87
N GLU A 90 -11.76 30.01 2.50
CA GLU A 90 -12.42 28.76 2.91
C GLU A 90 -11.91 28.22 4.25
N ASN A 91 -10.98 28.92 4.91
CA ASN A 91 -10.37 28.50 6.18
C ASN A 91 -9.82 27.06 6.17
N LYS A 92 -9.22 26.65 5.05
CA LYS A 92 -8.65 25.30 4.92
C LYS A 92 -7.46 25.14 5.89
N PRO A 93 -7.32 24.00 6.57
CA PRO A 93 -6.40 23.86 7.69
C PRO A 93 -4.92 23.62 7.29
N MET A 94 -4.67 23.12 6.08
CA MET A 94 -3.33 22.66 5.66
C MET A 94 -2.84 23.45 4.44
N VAL A 95 -1.51 23.49 4.29
CA VAL A 95 -0.84 24.04 3.10
C VAL A 95 -0.14 22.89 2.38
N ASN A 96 -0.40 22.74 1.09
CA ASN A 96 0.25 21.76 0.22
C ASN A 96 1.34 22.43 -0.63
N HIS A 97 2.36 21.64 -1.01
CA HIS A 97 3.36 21.99 -2.01
C HIS A 97 2.94 21.37 -3.35
N ILE A 98 2.61 22.18 -4.34
CA ILE A 98 2.06 21.74 -5.64
C ILE A 98 3.03 20.83 -6.38
N ASP A 99 4.33 21.12 -6.32
CA ASP A 99 5.40 20.30 -6.92
C ASP A 99 5.82 19.08 -6.06
N GLY A 100 5.24 18.91 -4.86
CA GLY A 100 5.62 17.88 -3.90
C GLY A 100 6.99 18.08 -3.22
N ASN A 101 7.69 19.17 -3.49
CA ASN A 101 8.98 19.51 -2.91
C ASN A 101 8.83 20.45 -1.70
N LYS A 102 8.94 19.88 -0.51
CA LYS A 102 8.82 20.57 0.78
C LYS A 102 9.87 21.66 1.05
N LEU A 103 10.89 21.78 0.20
CA LEU A 103 11.92 22.81 0.28
C LEU A 103 11.60 24.03 -0.62
N ASN A 104 10.70 23.89 -1.59
CA ASN A 104 10.27 24.97 -2.47
C ASN A 104 9.11 25.76 -1.82
N ASN A 105 9.46 26.76 -1.02
CA ASN A 105 8.49 27.57 -0.28
C ASN A 105 8.03 28.83 -1.04
N HIS A 106 8.23 28.88 -2.37
CA HIS A 106 7.70 29.98 -3.15
C HIS A 106 6.17 30.00 -3.08
N PHE A 107 5.55 31.15 -2.83
CA PHE A 107 4.11 31.23 -2.57
C PHE A 107 3.25 30.65 -3.70
N MET A 108 3.66 30.78 -4.97
CA MET A 108 2.94 30.18 -6.10
C MET A 108 3.03 28.65 -6.15
N ASN A 109 3.97 28.04 -5.43
CA ASN A 109 4.07 26.60 -5.26
C ASN A 109 3.23 26.09 -4.08
N LEU A 110 2.53 26.98 -3.36
CA LEU A 110 1.77 26.64 -2.18
C LEU A 110 0.27 26.85 -2.42
N GLU A 111 -0.54 25.99 -1.82
CA GLU A 111 -2.00 26.10 -1.87
C GLU A 111 -2.62 25.67 -0.55
N TRP A 112 -3.72 26.31 -0.17
CA TRP A 112 -4.52 25.90 0.98
C TRP A 112 -5.39 24.69 0.62
N VAL A 113 -5.33 23.63 1.43
CA VAL A 113 -6.01 22.36 1.17
C VAL A 113 -6.60 21.76 2.46
N THR A 114 -7.62 20.93 2.29
CA THR A 114 -8.10 19.98 3.29
C THR A 114 -7.20 18.74 3.33
N GLY A 115 -7.28 17.95 4.41
CA GLY A 115 -6.55 16.69 4.50
C GLY A 115 -6.90 15.70 3.37
N LYS A 116 -8.16 15.70 2.91
CA LYS A 116 -8.62 14.85 1.81
C LYS A 116 -7.99 15.24 0.48
N GLU A 117 -8.03 16.53 0.13
CA GLU A 117 -7.41 17.06 -1.10
C GLU A 117 -5.90 16.79 -1.12
N ASN A 118 -5.22 17.01 0.01
CA ASN A 118 -3.78 16.75 0.12
C ASN A 118 -3.43 15.27 -0.12
N MET A 119 -4.21 14.34 0.46
CA MET A 119 -4.04 12.91 0.23
C MET A 119 -4.31 12.51 -1.23
N GLN A 120 -5.33 13.10 -1.86
CA GLN A 120 -5.63 12.88 -3.27
C GLN A 120 -4.52 13.40 -4.17
N HIS A 121 -3.98 14.59 -3.90
CA HIS A 121 -2.82 15.15 -4.60
C HIS A 121 -1.61 14.23 -4.46
N ALA A 122 -1.32 13.75 -3.25
CA ALA A 122 -0.20 12.84 -3.01
C ALA A 122 -0.36 11.50 -3.76
N ALA A 123 -1.57 10.96 -3.81
CA ALA A 123 -1.86 9.74 -4.57
C ALA A 123 -1.69 9.95 -6.09
N LYS A 124 -2.26 11.04 -6.63
CA LYS A 124 -2.20 11.39 -8.04
C LYS A 124 -0.76 11.62 -8.52
N ASN A 125 0.09 12.17 -7.66
CA ASN A 125 1.49 12.48 -7.97
C ASN A 125 2.48 11.39 -7.50
N ASN A 126 2.01 10.19 -7.14
CA ASN A 126 2.85 9.08 -6.68
C ASN A 126 3.80 9.44 -5.51
N LEU A 127 3.39 10.37 -4.65
CA LEU A 127 4.16 10.80 -3.48
C LEU A 127 3.94 9.88 -2.25
N LEU A 128 2.92 9.02 -2.33
CA LEU A 128 2.63 8.03 -1.30
C LEU A 128 3.59 6.85 -1.43
N LYS A 129 4.22 6.47 -0.32
CA LYS A 129 4.97 5.21 -0.28
C LYS A 129 3.99 4.03 -0.32
N PRO A 130 4.25 3.00 -1.16
CA PRO A 130 3.49 1.77 -1.09
C PRO A 130 3.57 1.19 0.33
N ARG A 131 2.44 0.68 0.82
CA ARG A 131 2.31 0.04 2.15
C ARG A 131 1.83 -1.40 2.02
N TYR A 132 2.17 -2.04 0.92
CA TYR A 132 1.81 -3.43 0.63
C TYR A 132 3.08 -4.28 0.46
N GLY A 133 2.90 -5.59 0.56
CA GLY A 133 3.99 -6.54 0.49
C GLY A 133 5.11 -6.24 1.49
N GLU A 134 6.37 -6.38 1.07
CA GLU A 134 7.56 -6.13 1.90
C GLU A 134 7.77 -4.66 2.29
N THR A 135 7.17 -3.72 1.54
CA THR A 135 7.27 -2.28 1.84
C THR A 135 6.38 -1.85 3.01
N SER A 136 5.49 -2.73 3.46
CA SER A 136 4.69 -2.51 4.66
C SER A 136 5.57 -2.57 5.91
N PRO A 137 5.45 -1.63 6.86
CA PRO A 137 6.21 -1.68 8.12
C PRO A 137 5.86 -2.90 8.98
N PHE A 138 4.75 -3.58 8.69
CA PHE A 138 4.32 -4.81 9.35
C PHE A 138 4.49 -6.06 8.46
N ALA A 139 5.27 -5.96 7.38
CA ALA A 139 5.57 -7.08 6.52
C ALA A 139 6.27 -8.18 7.33
N LYS A 140 5.67 -9.37 7.35
CA LYS A 140 6.23 -10.55 8.05
C LYS A 140 7.03 -11.46 7.13
N HIS A 141 6.96 -11.20 5.82
CA HIS A 141 7.53 -12.03 4.76
C HIS A 141 8.05 -11.11 3.65
N THR A 142 9.11 -11.52 2.97
CA THR A 142 9.70 -10.79 1.84
C THR A 142 8.96 -11.09 0.55
N ASN A 143 9.11 -10.25 -0.48
CA ASN A 143 8.54 -10.55 -1.79
C ASN A 143 9.11 -11.87 -2.35
N GLU A 144 10.40 -12.13 -2.16
CA GLU A 144 11.08 -13.35 -2.61
C GLU A 144 10.47 -14.63 -2.02
N GLN A 145 10.23 -14.66 -0.72
CA GLN A 145 9.54 -15.78 -0.06
C GLN A 145 8.15 -16.01 -0.65
N ILE A 146 7.43 -14.94 -0.99
CA ILE A 146 6.08 -15.03 -1.54
C ILE A 146 6.12 -15.51 -2.99
N HIS A 147 7.11 -15.12 -3.79
CA HIS A 147 7.32 -15.68 -5.12
C HIS A 147 7.62 -17.18 -5.07
N GLU A 148 8.45 -17.64 -4.13
CA GLU A 148 8.73 -19.07 -3.94
C GLU A 148 7.47 -19.85 -3.56
N VAL A 149 6.67 -19.31 -2.63
CA VAL A 149 5.34 -19.86 -2.29
C VAL A 149 4.46 -19.98 -3.54
N CYS A 150 4.37 -18.92 -4.36
CA CYS A 150 3.52 -18.92 -5.54
C CYS A 150 3.98 -19.95 -6.59
N LYS A 151 5.29 -20.08 -6.83
CA LYS A 151 5.87 -21.12 -7.71
C LYS A 151 5.51 -22.53 -7.26
N LEU A 152 5.66 -22.83 -5.96
CA LEU A 152 5.34 -24.14 -5.40
C LEU A 152 3.83 -24.45 -5.44
N LEU A 153 2.99 -23.42 -5.29
CA LEU A 153 1.54 -23.53 -5.42
C LEU A 153 1.11 -23.80 -6.86
N GLU A 154 1.67 -23.07 -7.83
CA GLU A 154 1.39 -23.24 -9.27
C GLU A 154 1.82 -24.63 -9.75
N LEU A 155 2.98 -25.12 -9.29
CA LEU A 155 3.47 -26.46 -9.61
C LEU A 155 2.56 -27.57 -9.04
N GLY A 156 1.82 -27.30 -7.96
CA GLY A 156 0.85 -28.24 -7.37
C GLY A 156 1.46 -29.49 -6.72
N THR A 157 2.78 -29.52 -6.54
CA THR A 157 3.53 -30.68 -6.02
C THR A 157 3.66 -30.72 -4.51
N HIS A 158 3.36 -29.61 -3.81
CA HIS A 158 3.55 -29.47 -2.37
C HIS A 158 2.25 -29.04 -1.67
N THR A 159 1.99 -29.55 -0.47
CA THR A 159 0.88 -29.10 0.37
C THR A 159 1.21 -27.72 0.94
N ILE A 160 0.18 -26.96 1.31
CA ILE A 160 0.37 -25.67 2.01
C ILE A 160 1.24 -25.85 3.28
N GLY A 161 1.16 -27.00 3.95
CA GLY A 161 1.98 -27.33 5.12
C GLY A 161 3.46 -27.47 4.77
N GLU A 162 3.79 -28.26 3.74
CA GLU A 162 5.18 -28.42 3.25
C GLU A 162 5.73 -27.10 2.73
N ILE A 163 4.96 -26.36 1.92
CA ILE A 163 5.35 -25.02 1.43
C ILE A 163 5.66 -24.08 2.60
N SER A 164 4.89 -24.14 3.69
CA SER A 164 5.14 -23.35 4.89
C SER A 164 6.50 -23.65 5.54
N HIS A 165 6.91 -24.91 5.56
CA HIS A 165 8.20 -25.33 6.13
C HIS A 165 9.36 -24.97 5.19
N MET A 166 9.20 -25.18 3.88
CA MET A 166 10.23 -24.92 2.88
C MET A 166 10.56 -23.44 2.77
N THR A 167 9.53 -22.58 2.73
CA THR A 167 9.69 -21.13 2.45
C THR A 167 9.82 -20.29 3.73
N GLY A 168 9.56 -20.88 4.90
CA GLY A 168 9.43 -20.15 6.18
C GLY A 168 8.20 -19.21 6.25
N VAL A 169 7.33 -19.21 5.24
CA VAL A 169 6.11 -18.40 5.24
C VAL A 169 5.04 -19.08 6.08
N LYS A 170 4.34 -18.32 6.92
CA LYS A 170 3.32 -18.90 7.80
C LYS A 170 2.17 -19.51 6.98
N TYR A 171 1.72 -20.71 7.36
CA TYR A 171 0.56 -21.39 6.78
C TYR A 171 -0.64 -20.47 6.54
N LYS A 172 -1.01 -19.63 7.52
CA LYS A 172 -2.13 -18.67 7.39
C LYS A 172 -1.93 -17.66 6.26
N THR A 173 -0.69 -17.23 6.00
CA THR A 173 -0.35 -16.33 4.89
C THR A 173 -0.55 -17.04 3.56
N ILE A 174 0.02 -18.24 3.41
CA ILE A 174 -0.09 -19.05 2.20
C ILE A 174 -1.57 -19.36 1.89
N ARG A 175 -2.34 -19.74 2.92
CA ARG A 175 -3.78 -19.93 2.79
C ARG A 175 -4.49 -18.65 2.31
N GLY A 176 -4.11 -17.48 2.84
CA GLY A 176 -4.66 -16.21 2.40
C GLY A 176 -4.33 -15.84 0.94
N ILE A 177 -3.16 -16.24 0.45
CA ILE A 177 -2.78 -16.08 -0.96
C ILE A 177 -3.74 -16.91 -1.84
N VAL A 178 -3.92 -18.18 -1.50
CA VAL A 178 -4.74 -19.13 -2.27
C VAL A 178 -6.23 -18.82 -2.26
N PHE A 179 -6.78 -18.38 -1.12
CA PHE A 179 -8.25 -18.29 -0.93
C PHE A 179 -8.80 -16.88 -0.78
N SER A 180 -7.97 -15.88 -0.50
CA SER A 180 -8.44 -14.54 -0.11
C SER A 180 -7.79 -13.42 -0.94
N GLY A 181 -7.01 -13.76 -1.96
CA GLY A 181 -6.32 -12.77 -2.79
C GLY A 181 -5.37 -11.90 -1.98
N LYS A 182 -4.69 -12.45 -0.96
CA LYS A 182 -3.57 -11.74 -0.33
C LYS A 182 -2.37 -11.73 -1.27
N TRP A 183 -1.58 -10.67 -1.21
CA TRP A 183 -0.38 -10.51 -2.06
C TRP A 183 -0.66 -10.50 -3.57
N LYS A 184 -1.83 -9.98 -4.00
CA LYS A 184 -2.23 -9.89 -5.42
C LYS A 184 -1.14 -9.42 -6.38
N MET A 185 -0.39 -8.40 -5.99
CA MET A 185 0.70 -7.86 -6.81
C MET A 185 1.73 -8.91 -7.24
N ILE A 186 1.91 -9.97 -6.43
CA ILE A 186 2.78 -11.11 -6.74
C ILE A 186 1.95 -12.31 -7.19
N SER A 187 0.90 -12.67 -6.46
CA SER A 187 0.14 -13.90 -6.73
C SER A 187 -0.56 -13.90 -8.08
N ASP A 188 -0.97 -12.74 -8.59
CA ASP A 188 -1.64 -12.62 -9.89
C ASP A 188 -0.66 -12.85 -11.07
N GLN A 189 0.64 -12.97 -10.80
CA GLN A 189 1.66 -13.32 -11.79
C GLN A 189 1.76 -14.84 -12.04
N TYR A 190 1.02 -15.67 -11.29
CA TYR A 190 1.09 -17.12 -11.30
C TYR A 190 -0.31 -17.74 -11.49
N ASP A 191 -0.42 -18.88 -12.18
CA ASP A 191 -1.66 -19.65 -12.34
C ASP A 191 -1.97 -20.49 -11.09
N ILE A 192 -2.20 -19.82 -9.96
CA ILE A 192 -2.48 -20.47 -8.67
C ILE A 192 -3.94 -20.92 -8.64
N LYS A 193 -4.18 -22.19 -9.01
CA LYS A 193 -5.50 -22.82 -8.89
C LYS A 193 -5.78 -23.17 -7.43
N SER A 194 -6.91 -22.69 -6.90
CA SER A 194 -7.33 -23.01 -5.53
C SER A 194 -7.61 -24.51 -5.36
N PRO A 195 -7.07 -25.20 -4.33
CA PRO A 195 -7.34 -26.61 -4.06
C PRO A 195 -8.84 -26.96 -3.93
N ILE A 196 -9.65 -26.00 -3.45
CA ILE A 196 -11.11 -26.16 -3.36
C ILE A 196 -11.77 -26.07 -4.75
N MET A 197 -11.26 -25.21 -5.65
CA MET A 197 -11.74 -25.16 -7.04
C MET A 197 -11.25 -26.36 -7.86
N MET A 198 -10.02 -26.84 -7.60
CA MET A 198 -9.46 -28.02 -8.29
C MET A 198 -10.20 -29.30 -7.90
N THR A 199 -10.51 -29.53 -6.62
CA THR A 199 -11.25 -30.73 -6.16
C THR A 199 -12.72 -30.77 -6.61
N LYS A 200 -13.36 -29.63 -6.86
CA LYS A 200 -14.71 -29.57 -7.47
C LYS A 200 -14.73 -29.78 -8.98
N ARG A 201 -13.64 -29.43 -9.69
CA ARG A 201 -13.55 -29.49 -11.15
C ARG A 201 -12.79 -30.68 -11.69
N ASN A 202 -12.02 -31.41 -10.88
CA ASN A 202 -11.24 -32.54 -11.39
C ASN A 202 -12.19 -33.68 -11.77
N PRO A 203 -12.38 -33.96 -13.07
CA PRO A 203 -13.22 -35.04 -13.50
C PRO A 203 -12.48 -36.34 -13.17
N VAL A 204 -13.10 -37.15 -12.33
CA VAL A 204 -12.68 -38.52 -12.08
C VAL A 204 -13.63 -39.37 -12.93
N THR A 205 -13.09 -40.29 -13.72
CA THR A 205 -13.92 -41.20 -14.52
C THR A 205 -14.76 -42.09 -13.60
N GLU A 206 -15.84 -42.66 -14.12
CA GLU A 206 -16.71 -43.58 -13.36
C GLU A 206 -15.90 -44.75 -12.78
N ARG A 207 -14.99 -45.32 -13.60
CA ARG A 207 -14.06 -46.37 -13.19
C ARG A 207 -13.16 -45.96 -12.02
N GLU A 208 -12.60 -44.76 -12.06
CA GLU A 208 -11.73 -44.27 -10.98
C GLU A 208 -12.54 -43.95 -9.71
N GLU A 209 -13.76 -43.44 -9.84
CA GLU A 209 -14.66 -43.20 -8.71
C GLU A 209 -15.05 -44.52 -8.03
N ASP A 210 -15.29 -45.59 -8.81
CA ASP A 210 -15.56 -46.95 -8.33
C ASP A 210 -14.38 -47.54 -7.55
N ILE A 211 -13.14 -47.36 -8.06
CA ILE A 211 -11.94 -47.80 -7.36
C ILE A 211 -11.86 -47.12 -5.99
N ILE A 212 -12.00 -45.78 -5.95
CA ILE A 212 -11.93 -45.03 -4.69
C ILE A 212 -13.06 -45.45 -3.73
N HIS A 213 -14.26 -45.70 -4.25
CA HIS A 213 -15.40 -46.14 -3.44
C HIS A 213 -15.22 -47.56 -2.89
N LYS A 214 -14.63 -48.48 -3.67
CA LYS A 214 -14.31 -49.84 -3.22
C LYS A 214 -13.34 -49.84 -2.04
N HIS A 215 -12.30 -49.02 -2.10
CA HIS A 215 -11.37 -48.81 -0.98
C HIS A 215 -12.06 -48.20 0.26
N PHE A 216 -13.00 -47.27 0.04
CA PHE A 216 -13.79 -46.72 1.14
C PHE A 216 -14.63 -47.80 1.84
N ILE A 217 -15.31 -48.66 1.08
CA ILE A 217 -16.15 -49.74 1.63
C ILE A 217 -15.30 -50.81 2.33
N SER A 218 -14.13 -51.17 1.77
CA SER A 218 -13.25 -52.17 2.38
C SER A 218 -12.53 -51.67 3.64
N GLY A 219 -12.57 -50.37 3.92
CA GLY A 219 -11.88 -49.74 5.05
C GLY A 219 -10.40 -49.43 4.79
N ASP A 220 -9.83 -49.88 3.68
CA ASP A 220 -8.46 -49.52 3.27
C ASP A 220 -8.43 -48.12 2.65
N THR A 221 -8.33 -47.13 3.52
CA THR A 221 -8.35 -45.71 3.15
C THR A 221 -6.95 -45.09 3.02
N ASP A 222 -5.90 -45.91 2.88
CA ASP A 222 -4.55 -45.40 2.61
C ASP A 222 -4.51 -44.74 1.22
N VAL A 223 -4.30 -43.42 1.22
CA VAL A 223 -4.33 -42.60 0.00
C VAL A 223 -3.22 -42.98 -0.98
N LYS A 224 -2.07 -43.47 -0.52
CA LYS A 224 -0.99 -43.87 -1.42
C LYS A 224 -1.36 -45.16 -2.15
N ASN A 225 -1.97 -46.12 -1.45
CA ASN A 225 -2.42 -47.37 -2.05
C ASN A 225 -3.49 -47.10 -3.12
N ILE A 226 -4.51 -46.30 -2.77
CA ILE A 226 -5.58 -45.92 -3.70
C ILE A 226 -5.04 -45.25 -4.96
N ILE A 227 -4.04 -44.36 -4.83
CA ILE A 227 -3.43 -43.70 -6.00
C ILE A 227 -2.65 -44.68 -6.87
N SER A 228 -1.92 -45.62 -6.26
CA SER A 228 -1.23 -46.67 -7.00
C SER A 228 -2.21 -47.55 -7.78
N ASP A 229 -3.35 -47.89 -7.17
CA ASP A 229 -4.39 -48.71 -7.80
C ASP A 229 -5.16 -47.96 -8.90
N LEU A 230 -5.25 -46.63 -8.80
CA LEU A 230 -5.73 -45.76 -9.87
C LEU A 230 -4.73 -45.61 -11.03
N GLY A 231 -3.48 -46.06 -10.87
CA GLY A 231 -2.40 -45.82 -11.83
C GLY A 231 -2.02 -44.33 -11.93
N TRP A 232 -2.34 -43.55 -10.90
CA TRP A 232 -2.06 -42.12 -10.85
C TRP A 232 -0.66 -41.86 -10.28
N ASP A 233 -0.03 -40.77 -10.71
CA ASP A 233 1.20 -40.30 -10.08
C ASP A 233 0.93 -39.88 -8.63
N GLN A 234 1.90 -40.12 -7.75
CA GLN A 234 1.83 -39.80 -6.31
C GLN A 234 1.92 -38.29 -6.01
N THR A 235 1.46 -37.45 -6.94
CA THR A 235 1.39 -36.00 -6.80
C THR A 235 0.45 -35.61 -5.66
N ILE A 236 0.69 -34.43 -5.10
CA ILE A 236 -0.13 -33.93 -4.01
C ILE A 236 -1.55 -33.59 -4.47
N LEU A 237 -1.70 -33.18 -5.72
CA LEU A 237 -3.01 -32.98 -6.35
C LEU A 237 -3.83 -34.28 -6.35
N ASN A 238 -3.27 -35.39 -6.85
CA ASN A 238 -3.96 -36.68 -6.88
C ASN A 238 -4.31 -37.18 -5.46
N LYS A 239 -3.40 -36.97 -4.50
CA LYS A 239 -3.65 -37.23 -3.07
C LYS A 239 -4.78 -36.37 -2.49
N GLN A 240 -4.96 -35.15 -2.95
CA GLN A 240 -6.06 -34.29 -2.49
C GLN A 240 -7.41 -34.71 -3.08
N VAL A 241 -7.43 -35.13 -4.35
CA VAL A 241 -8.62 -35.64 -5.03
C VAL A 241 -9.18 -36.86 -4.30
N VAL A 242 -8.34 -37.86 -4.02
CA VAL A 242 -8.74 -39.08 -3.28
C VAL A 242 -9.26 -38.73 -1.89
N ARG A 243 -8.53 -37.89 -1.12
CA ARG A 243 -8.97 -37.47 0.23
C ARG A 243 -10.31 -36.75 0.23
N TYR A 244 -10.59 -35.95 -0.80
CA TYR A 244 -11.88 -35.26 -0.93
C TYR A 244 -13.02 -36.26 -1.14
N ARG A 245 -12.86 -37.24 -2.04
CA ARG A 245 -13.85 -38.28 -2.32
C ARG A 245 -14.16 -39.13 -1.08
N LEU A 246 -13.12 -39.60 -0.37
CA LEU A 246 -13.29 -40.34 0.88
C LEU A 246 -14.07 -39.56 1.95
N ARG A 247 -13.81 -38.25 2.10
CA ARG A 247 -14.59 -37.38 3.00
C ARG A 247 -16.04 -37.23 2.56
N LYS A 248 -16.29 -37.10 1.26
CA LYS A 248 -17.64 -37.01 0.68
C LYS A 248 -18.44 -38.27 1.00
N TYR A 249 -17.88 -39.45 0.77
CA TYR A 249 -18.54 -40.72 1.09
C TYR A 249 -18.84 -40.84 2.58
N LYS A 250 -17.86 -40.53 3.43
CA LYS A 250 -18.05 -40.52 4.88
C LYS A 250 -19.21 -39.61 5.31
N ALA A 251 -19.28 -38.40 4.76
CA ALA A 251 -20.36 -37.45 5.06
C ALA A 251 -21.74 -37.97 4.59
N SER A 252 -21.81 -38.64 3.43
CA SER A 252 -23.05 -39.25 2.92
C SER A 252 -23.52 -40.44 3.76
N THR A 253 -22.60 -41.22 4.34
CA THR A 253 -22.95 -42.39 5.18
C THR A 253 -23.40 -42.04 6.60
N THR A 254 -23.12 -40.82 7.10
CA THR A 254 -23.51 -40.38 8.46
C THR A 254 -24.90 -39.73 8.57
N ILE A 255 -25.69 -39.68 7.48
CA ILE A 255 -27.07 -39.17 7.56
C ILE A 255 -27.96 -40.27 8.16
N PRO A 256 -28.61 -40.06 9.33
CA PRO A 256 -29.46 -41.09 9.94
C PRO A 256 -30.71 -41.31 9.09
N SER A 257 -30.98 -42.56 8.75
CA SER A 257 -32.30 -43.05 8.36
C SER A 257 -33.27 -42.85 9.53
N GLY A 258 -33.99 -41.74 9.55
CA GLY A 258 -34.95 -41.47 10.62
C GLY A 258 -35.77 -40.22 10.37
N SER A 259 -36.80 -40.34 9.52
CA SER A 259 -38.11 -39.69 9.67
C SER A 259 -39.07 -40.19 8.58
N THR A 260 -39.53 -41.44 8.75
CA THR A 260 -40.87 -41.88 8.35
C THR A 260 -41.44 -42.60 9.56
N VAL A 261 -42.21 -41.89 10.39
CA VAL A 261 -43.67 -41.98 10.57
C VAL A 261 -44.08 -40.74 11.37
#